data_AF-A0A6F9CVG2-F1
#
_entry.id   AF-A0A6F9CVG2-F1
#
_cell.length_a   1.000
_cell.length_b   1.000
_cell.length_c   1.000
_cell.angle_alpha   90.00
_cell.angle_beta   90.00
_cell.angle_gamma   90.00
#
_symmetry.space_group_name_H-M   'P 1'
#
loop_
_entity.id
_entity.type
_entity.pdbx_description
1 polymer ?
#
loop_
_entity_poly.entity_id
_entity_poly.type
_entity_poly.pdbx_seq_one_letter_code
_entity_poly.pdbx_strand_id
1 'polypeptide(L)'
;MTSNEDTLPASDSHTRMQRIREGIHIRTMKAKRKVEDISKEDVQAFFKKHAFVLFTVAAVVVDVIERHRASHCPLLYMQFHVHVSSTLISSSDSPGIILGFALRPYKMTYREVKYFSFPGELLMRMLQMLVLPLLVSSLITGMAALDSKASGKMGMRAVVYYMTTTIIAVIIGIIVVLMIHPGKGSKDEFMKQSKIEDISPADAFLDLIRNMFPPNMVQACTQQ
;
A
#
# COMPACT_ATOMS: atom_id res chain seq x y z
N MET A 1 -79.23 -1.26 -5.34
CA MET A 1 -78.62 -0.71 -6.57
C MET A 1 -78.46 0.78 -6.32
N THR A 2 -77.28 1.40 -6.21
CA THR A 2 -75.91 1.07 -6.67
C THR A 2 -74.91 2.03 -6.00
N SER A 3 -73.74 1.50 -5.67
CA SER A 3 -72.38 2.09 -5.80
C SER A 3 -71.84 3.19 -4.87
N ASN A 4 -70.67 2.84 -4.33
CA ASN A 4 -69.64 3.58 -3.60
C ASN A 4 -69.16 4.88 -4.27
N GLU A 5 -68.69 5.84 -3.48
CA GLU A 5 -67.45 6.58 -3.79
C GLU A 5 -66.81 7.15 -2.51
N ASP A 6 -65.57 6.71 -2.27
CA ASP A 6 -64.72 7.01 -1.13
C ASP A 6 -64.18 8.44 -1.19
N THR A 7 -64.63 9.34 -0.30
CA THR A 7 -63.94 10.61 -0.04
C THR A 7 -62.91 10.44 1.08
N LEU A 8 -61.69 10.05 0.71
CA LEU A 8 -60.48 10.11 1.56
C LEU A 8 -60.13 11.58 1.91
N PRO A 9 -59.74 11.88 3.16
CA PRO A 9 -59.30 13.23 3.54
C PRO A 9 -57.86 13.51 3.05
N ALA A 10 -57.73 14.39 2.04
CA ALA A 10 -56.47 14.83 1.42
C ALA A 10 -55.60 15.79 2.27
N SER A 11 -55.66 15.69 3.61
CA SER A 11 -55.00 16.64 4.54
C SER A 11 -53.75 16.08 5.26
N ASP A 12 -53.60 14.75 5.39
CA ASP A 12 -52.45 14.13 6.09
C ASP A 12 -51.20 13.96 5.19
N SER A 13 -51.38 13.91 3.86
CA SER A 13 -50.27 13.68 2.91
C SER A 13 -49.32 14.88 2.78
N HIS A 14 -49.85 16.11 2.77
CA HIS A 14 -49.06 17.34 2.65
C HIS A 14 -48.18 17.58 3.89
N THR A 15 -48.70 17.33 5.09
CA THR A 15 -48.00 17.51 6.37
C THR A 15 -46.89 16.47 6.56
N ARG A 16 -47.09 15.23 6.10
CA ARG A 16 -46.06 14.17 6.12
C ARG A 16 -44.94 14.43 5.13
N MET A 17 -45.28 14.88 3.91
CA MET A 17 -44.29 15.18 2.88
C MET A 17 -43.41 16.38 3.28
N GLN A 18 -43.98 17.39 3.94
CA GLN A 18 -43.21 18.53 4.47
C GLN A 18 -42.23 18.10 5.58
N ARG A 19 -42.65 17.27 6.55
CA ARG A 19 -41.74 16.76 7.59
C ARG A 19 -40.62 15.88 7.03
N ILE A 20 -40.90 15.09 5.99
CA ILE A 20 -39.88 14.29 5.30
C ILE A 20 -38.91 15.20 4.53
N ARG A 21 -39.41 16.23 3.84
CA ARG A 21 -38.58 17.20 3.11
C ARG A 21 -37.67 17.99 4.06
N GLU A 22 -38.19 18.43 5.19
CA GLU A 22 -37.39 19.11 6.24
C GLU A 22 -36.38 18.16 6.90
N GLY A 23 -36.77 16.91 7.18
CA GLY A 23 -35.87 15.90 7.71
C GLY A 23 -34.72 15.54 6.75
N ILE A 24 -35.01 15.46 5.46
CA ILE A 24 -34.00 15.28 4.40
C ILE A 24 -33.12 16.53 4.30
N HIS A 25 -33.70 17.74 4.32
CA HIS A 25 -32.92 18.98 4.26
C HIS A 25 -31.97 19.15 5.45
N ILE A 26 -32.40 18.82 6.67
CA ILE A 26 -31.57 18.88 7.87
C ILE A 26 -30.43 17.85 7.78
N ARG A 27 -30.69 16.63 7.30
CA ARG A 27 -29.66 15.61 7.10
C ARG A 27 -28.67 15.99 6.00
N THR A 28 -29.14 16.57 4.90
CA THR A 28 -28.31 17.09 3.82
C THR A 28 -27.47 18.29 4.27
N MET A 29 -28.01 19.19 5.09
CA MET A 29 -27.26 20.33 5.65
C MET A 29 -26.23 19.90 6.71
N LYS A 30 -26.52 18.86 7.50
CA LYS A 30 -25.56 18.28 8.46
C LYS A 30 -24.42 17.54 7.73
N ALA A 31 -24.72 16.87 6.63
CA ALA A 31 -23.71 16.28 5.75
C ALA A 31 -22.90 17.36 5.03
N LYS A 32 -23.53 18.43 4.54
CA LYS A 32 -22.85 19.56 3.89
C LYS A 32 -21.90 20.28 4.85
N ARG A 33 -22.33 20.54 6.09
CA ARG A 33 -21.49 21.13 7.15
C ARG A 33 -20.32 20.22 7.55
N LYS A 34 -20.51 18.89 7.52
CA LYS A 34 -19.44 17.91 7.78
C LYS A 34 -18.45 17.77 6.62
N VAL A 35 -18.83 18.16 5.41
CA VAL A 35 -17.95 18.21 4.22
C VAL A 35 -17.21 19.55 4.14
N GLU A 36 -17.81 20.65 4.63
CA GLU A 36 -17.18 21.98 4.63
C GLU A 36 -16.07 22.15 5.69
N ASP A 37 -16.12 21.40 6.80
CA ASP A 37 -15.12 21.45 7.88
C ASP A 37 -13.82 20.66 7.56
N ILE A 38 -13.77 19.92 6.44
CA ILE A 38 -12.62 19.07 6.03
C ILE A 38 -11.44 19.90 5.47
N SER A 39 -11.53 21.22 5.41
CA SER A 39 -10.85 21.94 4.32
C SER A 39 -9.33 22.14 4.49
N LYS A 40 -8.77 22.35 5.69
CA LYS A 40 -7.31 22.66 5.81
C LYS A 40 -6.62 22.13 7.06
N GLU A 41 -7.28 22.19 8.22
CA GLU A 41 -6.64 21.89 9.51
C GLU A 41 -6.48 20.37 9.70
N ASP A 42 -7.51 19.59 9.36
CA ASP A 42 -7.47 18.13 9.37
C ASP A 42 -6.54 17.57 8.30
N VAL A 43 -6.49 18.19 7.12
CA VAL A 43 -5.55 17.83 6.05
C VAL A 43 -4.14 18.13 6.51
N GLN A 44 -3.86 19.30 7.07
CA GLN A 44 -2.53 19.64 7.58
C GLN A 44 -2.12 18.75 8.76
N ALA A 45 -3.05 18.39 9.64
CA ALA A 45 -2.80 17.44 10.72
C ALA A 45 -2.54 16.02 10.19
N PHE A 46 -3.25 15.60 9.15
CA PHE A 46 -3.04 14.33 8.46
C PHE A 46 -1.68 14.29 7.75
N PHE A 47 -1.34 15.34 7.00
CA PHE A 47 -0.03 15.49 6.36
C PHE A 47 1.09 15.57 7.40
N LYS A 48 0.88 16.19 8.56
CA LYS A 48 1.87 16.27 9.63
C LYS A 48 2.07 14.92 10.34
N LYS A 49 0.99 14.15 10.54
CA LYS A 49 1.03 12.79 11.13
C LYS A 49 1.63 11.77 10.17
N HIS A 50 1.40 11.92 8.87
CA HIS A 50 1.88 11.00 7.83
C HIS A 50 3.03 11.60 7.00
N ALA A 51 3.66 12.68 7.49
CA ALA A 51 4.71 13.41 6.77
C ALA A 51 5.87 12.48 6.37
N PHE A 52 6.24 11.56 7.25
CA PHE A 52 7.29 10.58 7.00
C PHE A 52 6.95 9.65 5.83
N VAL A 53 5.72 9.13 5.79
CA VAL A 53 5.26 8.22 4.71
C VAL A 53 5.15 8.99 3.39
N LEU A 54 4.62 10.21 3.42
CA LEU A 54 4.56 11.07 2.24
C LEU A 54 5.96 11.42 1.73
N PHE A 55 6.91 11.65 2.63
CA PHE A 55 8.29 11.94 2.28
C PHE A 55 9.00 10.71 1.68
N THR A 56 8.82 9.50 2.23
CA THR A 56 9.41 8.29 1.65
C THR A 56 8.82 7.97 0.28
N VAL A 57 7.51 8.14 0.09
CA VAL A 57 6.87 7.99 -1.21
C VAL A 57 7.36 9.06 -2.20
N ALA A 58 7.46 10.32 -1.78
CA ALA A 58 8.00 11.39 -2.62
C ALA A 58 9.47 11.15 -2.99
N ALA A 59 10.29 10.67 -2.07
CA ALA A 59 11.69 10.33 -2.32
C ALA A 59 11.82 9.18 -3.33
N VAL A 60 10.98 8.15 -3.26
CA VAL A 60 10.94 7.07 -4.26
C VAL A 60 10.54 7.63 -5.63
N VAL A 61 9.53 8.50 -5.69
CA VAL A 61 9.09 9.12 -6.96
C VAL A 61 10.19 10.01 -7.54
N VAL A 62 10.84 10.84 -6.73
CA VAL A 62 11.96 11.70 -7.13
C VAL A 62 13.15 10.85 -7.59
N ASP A 63 13.53 9.77 -6.89
CA ASP A 63 14.61 8.88 -7.32
C ASP A 63 14.32 8.28 -8.70
N VAL A 64 13.08 7.82 -8.93
CA VAL A 64 12.67 7.26 -10.23
C VAL A 64 12.69 8.33 -11.33
N ILE A 65 12.26 9.57 -11.06
CA ILE A 65 12.30 10.70 -12.01
C ILE A 65 13.75 11.13 -12.31
N GLU A 66 14.58 11.29 -11.28
CA GLU A 66 15.95 11.77 -11.40
C GLU A 66 16.84 10.72 -12.10
N ARG A 67 16.52 9.43 -11.95
CA ARG A 67 17.19 8.34 -12.68
C ARG A 67 16.99 8.40 -14.20
N HIS A 68 15.97 9.12 -14.68
CA HIS A 68 15.80 9.43 -16.11
C HIS A 68 16.65 10.64 -16.57
N ARG A 69 16.98 11.58 -15.67
CA ARG A 69 17.83 12.75 -15.98
C ARG A 69 19.33 12.45 -15.87
N ALA A 70 19.71 11.42 -15.12
CA ALA A 70 21.10 10.96 -14.94
C ALA A 70 21.78 10.50 -16.24
N SER A 71 21.06 10.37 -17.36
CA SER A 71 21.63 10.11 -18.69
C SER A 71 22.39 11.32 -19.29
N HIS A 72 22.29 12.52 -18.70
CA HIS A 72 23.00 13.71 -19.20
C HIS A 72 24.17 14.21 -18.32
N CYS A 73 24.22 13.92 -17.00
CA CYS A 73 25.31 14.35 -16.11
C CYS A 73 25.40 13.51 -14.80
N PRO A 74 26.39 12.62 -14.63
CA PRO A 74 26.56 11.84 -13.39
C PRO A 74 27.01 12.69 -12.18
N LEU A 75 27.61 13.85 -12.43
CA LEU A 75 28.11 14.79 -11.42
C LEU A 75 26.99 15.51 -10.66
N LEU A 76 25.83 15.72 -11.30
CA LEU A 76 24.68 16.39 -10.70
C LEU A 76 23.84 15.45 -9.84
N TYR A 77 23.76 14.16 -10.21
CA TYR A 77 23.14 13.09 -9.42
C TYR A 77 23.85 12.91 -8.07
N MET A 78 25.19 12.94 -8.07
CA MET A 78 25.98 12.83 -6.85
C MET A 78 25.81 14.06 -5.94
N GLN A 79 25.72 15.27 -6.51
CA GLN A 79 25.45 16.51 -5.77
C GLN A 79 24.05 16.55 -5.13
N PHE A 80 23.01 16.16 -5.88
CA PHE A 80 21.63 16.19 -5.38
C PHE A 80 21.35 15.10 -4.34
N HIS A 81 21.92 13.90 -4.52
CA HIS A 81 21.82 12.82 -3.52
C HIS A 81 22.54 13.18 -2.22
N VAL A 82 23.66 13.90 -2.29
CA VAL A 82 24.33 14.48 -1.11
C VAL A 82 23.44 15.56 -0.48
N HIS A 83 22.82 16.45 -1.24
CA HIS A 83 21.94 17.50 -0.71
C HIS A 83 20.68 16.95 -0.03
N VAL A 84 20.00 15.96 -0.64
CA VAL A 84 18.83 15.28 -0.04
C VAL A 84 19.23 14.51 1.21
N SER A 85 20.39 13.84 1.19
CA SER A 85 20.96 13.19 2.38
C SER A 85 21.27 14.21 3.47
N SER A 86 21.85 15.37 3.14
CA SER A 86 22.11 16.47 4.10
C SER A 86 20.84 17.02 4.74
N THR A 87 19.74 17.17 3.99
CA THR A 87 18.43 17.54 4.57
C THR A 87 17.82 16.44 5.45
N LEU A 88 18.05 15.17 5.12
CA LEU A 88 17.58 14.03 5.92
C LEU A 88 18.38 13.81 7.20
N ILE A 89 19.67 14.16 7.19
CA ILE A 89 20.59 14.08 8.34
C ILE A 89 20.16 14.99 9.51
N SER A 90 19.35 16.02 9.24
CA SER A 90 18.80 16.92 10.27
C SER A 90 17.63 16.32 11.05
N SER A 91 17.11 15.14 10.65
CA SER A 91 16.04 14.43 11.37
C SER A 91 16.63 13.26 12.17
N SER A 92 16.17 13.07 13.41
CA SER A 92 16.76 12.18 14.44
C SER A 92 16.76 10.66 14.13
N ASP A 93 16.34 10.22 12.93
CA ASP A 93 16.12 8.82 12.58
C ASP A 93 17.11 8.26 11.54
N SER A 94 18.22 8.95 11.25
CA SER A 94 19.11 8.63 10.13
C SER A 94 20.46 7.93 10.42
N PRO A 95 20.79 7.35 11.60
CA PRO A 95 22.13 6.79 11.81
C PRO A 95 22.45 5.65 10.82
N GLY A 96 21.47 4.82 10.46
CA GLY A 96 21.65 3.73 9.50
C GLY A 96 21.91 4.18 8.06
N ILE A 97 21.20 5.23 7.61
CA ILE A 97 21.34 5.78 6.25
C ILE A 97 22.69 6.48 6.11
N ILE A 98 23.10 7.25 7.13
CA ILE A 98 24.40 7.93 7.19
C ILE A 98 25.54 6.93 7.16
N LEU A 99 25.44 5.89 7.98
CA LEU A 99 26.46 4.84 8.06
C LEU A 99 26.56 4.05 6.75
N GLY A 100 25.42 3.70 6.13
CA GLY A 100 25.39 3.02 4.83
C GLY A 100 25.99 3.87 3.69
N PHE A 101 25.72 5.18 3.67
CA PHE A 101 26.26 6.08 2.66
C PHE A 101 27.75 6.37 2.86
N ALA A 102 28.21 6.49 4.12
CA ALA A 102 29.61 6.68 4.47
C ALA A 102 30.49 5.44 4.18
N LEU A 103 29.92 4.23 4.26
CA LEU A 103 30.60 2.98 3.92
C LEU A 103 30.63 2.67 2.42
N ARG A 104 29.75 3.30 1.62
CA ARG A 104 29.66 3.12 0.16
C ARG A 104 30.95 3.39 -0.64
N PRO A 105 31.77 4.41 -0.35
CA PRO A 105 33.03 4.63 -1.07
C PRO A 105 34.16 3.66 -0.69
N TYR A 106 34.04 2.94 0.43
CA TYR A 106 35.02 1.93 0.82
C TYR A 106 34.75 0.62 0.05
N LYS A 107 35.72 0.17 -0.77
CA LYS A 107 35.68 -1.14 -1.44
C LYS A 107 35.88 -2.27 -0.41
N MET A 108 34.87 -2.52 0.42
CA MET A 108 34.89 -3.59 1.41
C MET A 108 34.82 -4.96 0.74
N THR A 109 35.58 -5.92 1.28
CA THR A 109 35.54 -7.31 0.84
C THR A 109 34.22 -7.97 1.25
N TYR A 110 33.73 -8.95 0.49
CA TYR A 110 32.47 -9.66 0.75
C TYR A 110 32.29 -10.17 2.20
N ARG A 111 33.40 -10.55 2.87
CA ARG A 111 33.38 -10.99 4.26
C ARG A 111 33.06 -9.86 5.25
N GLU A 112 33.58 -8.67 5.01
CA GLU A 112 33.40 -7.49 5.88
C GLU A 112 31.95 -7.00 5.81
N VAL A 113 31.38 -6.98 4.61
CA VAL A 113 29.95 -6.67 4.41
C VAL A 113 29.07 -7.68 5.14
N LYS A 114 29.41 -8.97 5.10
CA LYS A 114 28.65 -10.02 5.80
C LYS A 114 28.69 -9.83 7.33
N TYR A 115 29.85 -9.49 7.89
CA TYR A 115 29.95 -9.19 9.33
C TYR A 115 29.19 -7.91 9.71
N PHE A 116 29.21 -6.89 8.85
CA PHE A 116 28.48 -5.64 9.08
C PHE A 116 26.95 -5.83 9.02
N SER A 117 26.44 -6.68 8.11
CA SER A 117 25.01 -6.99 7.99
C SER A 117 24.51 -8.05 8.99
N PHE A 118 25.41 -8.69 9.74
CA PHE A 118 25.08 -9.73 10.72
C PHE A 118 23.97 -9.34 11.74
N PRO A 119 23.99 -8.16 12.39
CA PRO A 119 22.91 -7.77 13.31
C PRO A 119 21.55 -7.64 12.61
N GLY A 120 21.52 -7.19 11.35
CA GLY A 120 20.31 -7.12 10.54
C GLY A 120 19.80 -8.51 10.18
N GLU A 121 20.68 -9.44 9.84
CA GLU A 121 20.34 -10.84 9.56
C GLU A 121 19.75 -11.52 10.81
N LEU A 122 20.34 -11.31 11.99
CA LEU A 122 19.83 -11.86 13.25
C LEU A 122 18.42 -11.32 13.55
N LEU A 123 18.19 -10.02 13.38
CA LEU A 123 16.89 -9.40 13.59
C LEU A 123 15.83 -9.95 12.61
N MET A 124 16.17 -10.12 11.33
CA MET A 124 15.25 -10.71 10.35
C MET A 124 14.87 -12.15 10.73
N ARG A 125 15.83 -12.96 11.20
CA ARG A 125 15.55 -14.32 11.68
C ARG A 125 14.64 -14.34 12.91
N MET A 126 14.84 -13.41 13.85
CA MET A 126 13.99 -13.26 15.03
C MET A 126 12.56 -12.85 14.66
N LEU A 127 12.38 -11.90 13.73
CA LEU A 127 11.07 -11.48 13.27
C LEU A 127 10.34 -12.60 12.52
N GLN A 128 11.03 -13.32 11.62
CA GLN A 128 10.45 -14.45 10.89
C GLN A 128 9.89 -15.54 11.81
N MET A 129 10.59 -15.84 12.92
CA MET A 129 10.13 -16.81 13.92
C MET A 129 8.82 -16.38 14.62
N LEU A 130 8.60 -15.07 14.78
CA LEU A 130 7.40 -14.53 15.43
C LEU A 130 6.21 -14.37 14.49
N VAL A 131 6.45 -14.09 13.21
CA VAL A 131 5.39 -13.81 12.22
C VAL A 131 4.42 -14.98 12.11
N LEU A 132 4.92 -16.21 11.97
CA LEU A 132 4.08 -17.40 11.78
C LEU A 132 3.10 -17.65 12.95
N PRO A 133 3.53 -17.77 14.22
CA PRO A 133 2.61 -18.00 15.34
C PRO A 133 1.66 -16.81 15.58
N LEU A 134 2.12 -15.57 15.37
CA LEU A 134 1.27 -14.39 15.54
C LEU A 134 0.18 -14.31 14.47
N LEU A 135 0.49 -14.62 13.20
CA LEU A 135 -0.49 -14.63 12.12
C LEU A 135 -1.58 -15.67 12.36
N VAL A 136 -1.21 -16.91 12.72
CA VAL A 136 -2.17 -18.00 12.94
C VAL A 136 -3.06 -17.71 14.15
N SER A 137 -2.47 -17.33 15.29
CA SER A 137 -3.25 -17.02 16.50
C SER A 137 -4.17 -15.80 16.33
N SER A 138 -3.70 -14.76 15.64
CA SER A 138 -4.50 -13.57 15.33
C SER A 138 -5.66 -13.88 14.39
N LEU A 139 -5.43 -14.67 13.33
CA LEU A 139 -6.48 -15.09 12.41
C LEU A 139 -7.54 -15.95 13.11
N ILE A 140 -7.13 -16.96 13.88
CA ILE A 140 -8.07 -17.85 14.59
C ILE A 140 -8.93 -17.02 15.56
N THR A 141 -8.29 -16.19 16.40
CA THR A 141 -9.01 -15.38 17.40
C THR A 141 -9.93 -14.35 16.73
N GLY A 142 -9.46 -13.70 15.67
CA GLY A 142 -10.23 -12.72 14.92
C GLY A 142 -11.44 -13.32 14.21
N MET A 143 -11.31 -14.55 13.68
CA MET A 143 -12.42 -15.26 13.07
C MET A 143 -13.40 -15.84 14.10
N ALA A 144 -12.91 -16.29 15.26
CA ALA A 144 -13.74 -16.85 16.33
C ALA A 144 -14.60 -15.78 17.04
N ALA A 145 -14.17 -14.52 17.07
CA ALA A 145 -14.88 -13.44 17.72
C ALA A 145 -16.09 -12.90 16.93
N LEU A 146 -16.25 -13.29 15.66
CA LEU A 146 -17.24 -12.73 14.74
C LEU A 146 -18.22 -13.80 14.24
N ASP A 147 -19.51 -13.46 14.18
CA ASP A 147 -20.53 -14.34 13.58
C ASP A 147 -20.21 -14.65 12.11
N SER A 148 -20.54 -15.85 11.64
CA SER A 148 -20.28 -16.30 10.25
C SER A 148 -20.79 -15.33 9.18
N LYS A 149 -21.99 -14.76 9.37
CA LYS A 149 -22.56 -13.75 8.46
C LYS A 149 -21.86 -12.39 8.55
N ALA A 150 -21.33 -12.02 9.71
CA ALA A 150 -20.62 -10.76 9.90
C ALA A 150 -19.19 -10.85 9.33
N SER A 151 -18.49 -11.96 9.61
CA SER A 151 -17.15 -12.26 9.07
C SER A 151 -17.13 -12.27 7.55
N GLY A 152 -18.12 -12.91 6.91
CA GLY A 152 -18.24 -12.92 5.45
C GLY A 152 -18.46 -11.52 4.84
N LYS A 153 -19.29 -10.66 5.47
CA LYS A 153 -19.50 -9.28 5.01
C LYS A 153 -18.26 -8.41 5.18
N MET A 154 -17.53 -8.59 6.28
CA MET A 154 -16.30 -7.86 6.55
C MET A 154 -15.18 -8.30 5.58
N GLY A 155 -15.04 -9.61 5.36
CA GLY A 155 -14.11 -10.18 4.37
C GLY A 155 -14.41 -9.72 2.94
N MET A 156 -15.68 -9.75 2.52
CA MET A 156 -16.08 -9.27 1.19
C MET A 156 -15.73 -7.78 1.00
N ARG A 157 -15.97 -6.93 2.00
CA ARG A 157 -15.58 -5.51 1.95
C ARG A 157 -14.07 -5.36 1.85
N ALA A 158 -13.29 -6.16 2.57
CA ALA A 158 -11.83 -6.15 2.51
C ALA A 158 -11.31 -6.57 1.12
N VAL A 159 -11.85 -7.65 0.54
CA VAL A 159 -11.48 -8.11 -0.81
C VAL A 159 -11.80 -7.06 -1.86
N VAL A 160 -13.00 -6.49 -1.84
CA VAL A 160 -13.38 -5.43 -2.78
C VAL A 160 -12.47 -4.20 -2.63
N TYR A 161 -12.14 -3.82 -1.39
CA TYR A 161 -11.20 -2.73 -1.12
C TYR A 161 -9.79 -3.02 -1.65
N TYR A 162 -9.27 -4.24 -1.45
CA TYR A 162 -7.94 -4.62 -1.96
C TYR A 162 -7.90 -4.70 -3.49
N MET A 163 -8.95 -5.20 -4.13
CA MET A 163 -9.03 -5.25 -5.58
C MET A 163 -9.05 -3.83 -6.19
N THR A 164 -9.90 -2.94 -5.67
CA THR A 164 -10.00 -1.58 -6.20
C THR A 164 -8.70 -0.78 -6.00
N THR A 165 -8.09 -0.87 -4.83
CA THR A 165 -6.82 -0.16 -4.58
C THR A 165 -5.67 -0.71 -5.42
N THR A 166 -5.59 -2.03 -5.64
CA THR A 166 -4.56 -2.65 -6.49
C THR A 166 -4.70 -2.19 -7.94
N ILE A 167 -5.93 -2.12 -8.47
CA ILE A 167 -6.18 -1.63 -9.82
C ILE A 167 -5.73 -0.17 -9.95
N ILE A 168 -6.09 0.69 -8.98
CA ILE A 168 -5.67 2.10 -8.97
C ILE A 168 -4.14 2.22 -8.90
N ALA A 169 -3.49 1.46 -8.03
CA ALA A 169 -2.04 1.45 -7.88
C ALA A 169 -1.32 0.99 -9.15
N VAL A 170 -1.82 -0.04 -9.83
CA VAL A 170 -1.27 -0.53 -11.10
C VAL A 170 -1.41 0.51 -12.20
N ILE A 171 -2.57 1.18 -12.31
CA ILE A 171 -2.78 2.25 -13.30
C ILE A 171 -1.78 3.39 -13.08
N ILE A 172 -1.64 3.86 -11.84
CA ILE A 172 -0.67 4.91 -11.49
C ILE A 172 0.75 4.44 -11.79
N GLY A 173 1.11 3.21 -11.41
CA GLY A 173 2.42 2.63 -11.69
C GLY A 173 2.75 2.58 -13.17
N ILE A 174 1.80 2.16 -14.02
CA ILE A 174 1.95 2.14 -15.47
C ILE A 174 2.13 3.56 -16.01
N ILE A 175 1.32 4.53 -15.56
CA ILE A 175 1.45 5.93 -16.01
C ILE A 175 2.84 6.48 -15.65
N VAL A 176 3.32 6.24 -14.42
CA VAL A 176 4.63 6.71 -13.97
C VAL A 176 5.77 6.04 -14.75
N VAL A 177 5.72 4.72 -14.94
CA VAL A 177 6.73 3.97 -15.70
C VAL A 177 6.74 4.40 -17.16
N LEU A 178 5.58 4.63 -17.79
CA LEU A 178 5.48 5.13 -19.15
C LEU A 178 5.86 6.61 -19.27
N MET A 179 5.70 7.42 -18.23
CA MET A 179 6.19 8.81 -18.26
C MET A 179 7.72 8.84 -18.20
N ILE A 180 8.29 8.00 -17.34
CA ILE A 180 9.72 8.01 -17.01
C ILE A 180 10.53 7.11 -17.96
N HIS A 181 9.93 6.11 -18.63
CA HIS A 181 10.62 5.14 -19.50
C HIS A 181 11.98 4.65 -18.95
N PRO A 182 12.02 4.04 -17.75
CA PRO A 182 13.27 3.54 -17.20
C PRO A 182 13.85 2.45 -18.11
N GLY A 183 15.17 2.50 -18.39
CA GLY A 183 15.87 1.41 -19.09
C GLY A 183 16.39 1.70 -20.51
N LYS A 184 16.33 2.93 -21.01
CA LYS A 184 16.95 3.29 -22.31
C LYS A 184 18.49 3.33 -22.30
N GLY A 185 19.14 3.12 -21.15
CA GLY A 185 20.59 3.33 -20.97
C GLY A 185 21.49 2.09 -20.89
N SER A 186 20.97 0.86 -20.89
CA SER A 186 21.82 -0.35 -20.86
C SER A 186 21.04 -1.57 -21.33
N LYS A 187 21.16 -1.89 -22.63
CA LYS A 187 20.51 -3.06 -23.25
C LYS A 187 21.49 -4.20 -23.56
N ASP A 188 22.79 -3.96 -23.44
CA ASP A 188 23.78 -4.89 -24.01
C ASP A 188 24.42 -5.85 -22.99
N GLU A 189 24.27 -5.61 -21.68
CA GLU A 189 24.94 -6.41 -20.63
C GLU A 189 24.05 -7.47 -19.96
N PHE A 190 22.71 -7.37 -20.05
CA PHE A 190 21.78 -8.22 -19.27
C PHE A 190 21.22 -9.44 -20.01
N MET A 191 21.40 -9.55 -21.33
CA MET A 191 20.77 -10.58 -22.15
C MET A 191 21.52 -11.92 -22.19
N LYS A 192 22.70 -12.05 -21.55
CA LYS A 192 23.55 -13.25 -21.70
C LYS A 192 23.41 -14.31 -20.60
N GLN A 193 22.72 -14.04 -19.49
CA GLN A 193 22.75 -14.91 -18.31
C GLN A 193 21.41 -15.55 -17.90
N SER A 194 20.28 -15.18 -18.48
CA SER A 194 18.99 -15.78 -18.13
C SER A 194 18.67 -16.94 -19.07
N LYS A 195 19.02 -18.16 -18.66
CA LYS A 195 18.33 -19.36 -19.13
C LYS A 195 16.92 -19.31 -18.53
N ILE A 196 16.01 -18.59 -19.20
CA ILE A 196 14.62 -18.47 -18.79
C ILE A 196 14.01 -19.85 -19.02
N GLU A 197 13.76 -20.60 -17.95
CA GLU A 197 12.77 -21.68 -18.02
C GLU A 197 11.44 -21.00 -18.34
N ASP A 198 10.90 -21.27 -19.53
CA ASP A 198 9.58 -20.81 -19.94
C ASP A 198 8.52 -21.52 -19.07
N ILE A 199 8.32 -20.99 -17.86
CA ILE A 199 7.27 -21.44 -16.96
C ILE A 199 5.95 -20.96 -17.57
N SER A 200 5.09 -21.91 -17.96
CA SER A 200 3.78 -21.57 -18.51
C SER A 200 2.96 -20.83 -17.44
N PRO A 201 2.21 -19.77 -17.81
CA PRO A 201 1.32 -19.10 -16.85
C PRO A 201 0.27 -20.03 -16.26
N ALA A 202 -0.10 -21.09 -16.99
CA ALA A 202 -0.98 -22.14 -16.48
C ALA A 202 -0.31 -22.93 -15.36
N ASP A 203 0.98 -23.28 -15.49
CA ASP A 203 1.73 -24.03 -14.47
C ASP A 203 1.90 -23.18 -13.21
N ALA A 204 2.20 -21.88 -13.35
CA ALA A 204 2.28 -20.96 -12.21
C ALA A 204 0.92 -20.80 -11.48
N PHE A 205 -0.19 -20.75 -12.21
CA PHE A 205 -1.53 -20.69 -11.60
C PHE A 205 -1.90 -22.00 -10.89
N LEU A 206 -1.56 -23.14 -11.49
CA LEU A 206 -1.72 -24.45 -10.86
C LEU A 206 -0.87 -24.57 -9.59
N ASP A 207 0.36 -24.06 -9.60
CA ASP A 207 1.24 -24.04 -8.42
C ASP A 207 0.73 -23.12 -7.32
N LEU A 208 0.13 -21.97 -7.66
CA LEU A 208 -0.55 -21.12 -6.67
C LEU A 208 -1.69 -21.87 -5.98
N ILE A 209 -2.53 -22.58 -6.74
CA ILE A 209 -3.64 -23.37 -6.19
C ILE A 209 -3.10 -24.53 -5.34
N ARG A 210 -2.04 -25.21 -5.79
CA ARG A 210 -1.39 -26.28 -5.01
C ARG A 210 -0.84 -25.76 -3.68
N ASN A 211 -0.24 -24.56 -3.66
CA ASN A 211 0.28 -23.94 -2.45
C ASN A 211 -0.81 -23.42 -1.51
N MET A 212 -2.02 -23.13 -2.02
CA MET A 212 -3.17 -22.75 -1.19
C MET A 212 -3.67 -23.91 -0.32
N PHE A 213 -3.47 -25.16 -0.75
CA PHE A 213 -3.81 -26.37 0.00
C PHE A 213 -2.57 -27.25 0.17
N PRO A 214 -1.65 -26.89 1.09
CA PRO A 214 -0.42 -27.63 1.26
C PRO A 214 -0.70 -29.07 1.73
N PRO A 215 0.03 -30.07 1.21
CA PRO A 215 -0.17 -31.47 1.57
C PRO A 215 0.16 -31.75 3.06
N ASN A 216 1.01 -30.91 3.68
CA ASN A 216 1.43 -31.02 5.06
C ASN A 216 1.53 -29.63 5.71
N MET A 217 0.76 -29.37 6.77
CA MET A 217 0.79 -28.09 7.48
C MET A 217 2.15 -27.81 8.13
N VAL A 218 2.78 -28.81 8.72
CA VAL A 218 4.09 -28.67 9.39
C VAL A 218 5.19 -28.35 8.38
N GLN A 219 5.11 -28.96 7.20
CA GLN A 219 6.06 -28.71 6.12
C GLN A 219 5.87 -27.31 5.52
N ALA A 220 4.61 -26.88 5.33
CA ALA A 220 4.29 -25.53 4.86
C ALA A 220 4.81 -24.44 5.81
N CYS A 221 4.83 -24.71 7.13
CA CYS A 221 5.36 -23.77 8.12
C CYS A 221 6.90 -23.73 8.20
N THR A 222 7.60 -24.71 7.62
CA THR A 222 9.07 -24.87 7.75
C THR A 222 9.84 -24.68 6.44
N GLN A 223 9.17 -24.79 5.29
CA GLN A 223 9.78 -24.69 3.95
C GLN A 223 9.39 -23.41 3.21
N GLN A 224 9.13 -22.33 3.93
CA GLN A 224 8.66 -21.05 3.40
C GLN A 224 9.79 -20.08 3.07
#